data_AF-A0A453PPD2-F1
#
_entry.id   AF-A0A453PPD2-F1
#
_cell.length_a   1.000
_cell.length_b   1.000
_cell.length_c   1.000
_cell.angle_alpha   90.00
_cell.angle_beta   90.00
_cell.angle_gamma   90.00
#
_symmetry.space_group_name_H-M   'P 1'
#
loop_
_entity.id
_entity.type
_entity.pdbx_description
1 polymer ?
#
loop_
_entity_poly.entity_id
_entity_poly.type
_entity_poly.pdbx_seq_one_letter_code
_entity_poly.pdbx_strand_id
1 'polypeptide(L)'
;QDLVRKVPILYFWYAEMEISISTSRNNSDSAHRAIYILSCLGSNIKYSSFGGPISRPLVLRARQGFKEQIRSLRSAFASGCLKEESVALICCASLFESMTSGYSSGLEVIEEACPFSESHTLEFEELWMYYIKLLQKNLNQLSLSRVWPSILKGVQTYPYNPKSYASMLTLSCLYSVPNNLRLTLDKCSQRDPSIVALLFALSFEWSKAGSYNRIHSLFERALADDKLQKSVLLWRCYLAYEAEIACNTSAARRVFFRAIHACPWSKRLWLDGFQKLSSVLTMKELSDLQEVMHGKELFIRTDIYEILLQDEDDI
;
A
#
# COMPACT_ATOMS: atom_id res chain seq x y z
N GLN A 1 20.88 -28.35 -3.21
CA GLN A 1 21.39 -27.17 -3.95
C GLN A 1 20.47 -25.96 -3.80
N ASP A 2 19.16 -26.13 -3.69
CA ASP A 2 18.20 -25.03 -3.52
C ASP A 2 18.35 -24.27 -2.19
N LEU A 3 18.67 -24.95 -1.08
CA LEU A 3 18.89 -24.28 0.20
C LEU A 3 20.08 -23.30 0.18
N VAL A 4 21.13 -23.61 -0.60
CA VAL A 4 22.32 -22.75 -0.73
C VAL A 4 21.97 -21.47 -1.48
N ARG A 5 21.03 -21.54 -2.45
CA ARG A 5 20.57 -20.35 -3.17
C ARG A 5 19.81 -19.42 -2.24
N LYS A 6 18.92 -19.95 -1.39
CA LYS A 6 18.08 -19.16 -0.45
C LYS A 6 18.82 -18.55 0.75
N VAL A 7 20.15 -18.69 0.83
CA VAL A 7 20.96 -18.15 1.93
C VAL A 7 20.75 -16.65 2.16
N PRO A 8 20.75 -15.77 1.13
CA PRO A 8 20.53 -14.33 1.34
C PRO A 8 19.17 -14.02 1.97
N ILE A 9 18.12 -14.76 1.60
CA ILE A 9 16.76 -14.59 2.13
C ILE A 9 16.72 -14.93 3.62
N LEU A 10 17.29 -16.07 4.01
CA LEU A 10 17.32 -16.51 5.41
C LEU A 10 18.12 -15.54 6.30
N TYR A 11 19.25 -15.06 5.80
CA TYR A 11 20.08 -14.09 6.51
C TYR A 11 19.38 -12.74 6.63
N PHE A 12 18.66 -12.31 5.59
CA PHE A 12 17.87 -11.08 5.60
C PHE A 12 16.77 -11.13 6.68
N TRP A 13 15.97 -12.19 6.69
CA TRP A 13 14.90 -12.35 7.68
C TRP A 13 15.44 -12.46 9.10
N TYR A 14 16.56 -13.16 9.30
CA TYR A 14 17.16 -13.26 10.61
C TYR A 14 17.68 -11.90 11.11
N ALA A 15 18.32 -11.12 10.23
CA ALA A 15 18.75 -9.76 10.56
C ALA A 15 17.55 -8.83 10.87
N GLU A 16 16.48 -8.86 10.07
CA GLU A 16 15.27 -8.06 10.34
C GLU A 16 14.59 -8.44 11.67
N MET A 17 14.57 -9.74 12.01
CA MET A 17 14.05 -10.22 13.31
C MET A 17 14.86 -9.64 14.47
N GLU A 18 16.19 -9.74 14.45
CA GLU A 18 17.05 -9.21 15.52
C GLU A 18 16.91 -7.68 15.65
N ILE A 19 16.78 -6.96 14.54
CA ILE A 19 16.53 -5.51 14.57
C ILE A 19 15.17 -5.19 15.21
N SER A 20 14.13 -5.95 14.88
CA SER A 20 12.81 -5.77 15.46
C SER A 20 12.83 -6.00 16.98
N ILE A 21 13.55 -7.02 17.43
CA ILE A 21 13.78 -7.29 18.86
C ILE A 21 14.53 -6.14 19.51
N SER A 22 15.59 -5.63 18.87
CA SER A 22 16.36 -4.48 19.37
C SER A 22 15.47 -3.27 19.59
N THR A 23 14.57 -2.94 18.65
CA THR A 23 13.66 -1.79 18.78
C THR A 23 12.60 -1.96 19.86
N SER A 24 12.14 -3.19 20.13
CA SER A 24 11.09 -3.45 21.12
C SER A 24 11.62 -3.53 22.56
N ARG A 25 12.84 -4.06 22.74
CA ARG A 25 13.43 -4.34 24.05
C ARG A 25 14.61 -3.42 24.41
N ASN A 26 14.93 -2.44 23.55
CA ASN A 26 16.14 -1.60 23.63
C ASN A 26 17.41 -2.42 23.87
N ASN A 27 17.49 -3.61 23.28
CA ASN A 27 18.62 -4.51 23.44
C ASN A 27 19.71 -4.16 22.42
N SER A 28 20.82 -3.57 22.87
CA SER A 28 21.97 -3.24 22.04
C SER A 28 22.63 -4.50 21.46
N ASP A 29 22.59 -5.62 22.16
CA ASP A 29 23.20 -6.88 21.70
C ASP A 29 22.51 -7.42 20.44
N SER A 30 21.19 -7.23 20.32
CA SER A 30 20.45 -7.65 19.14
C SER A 30 20.84 -6.87 17.88
N ALA A 31 21.16 -5.57 18.00
CA ALA A 31 21.69 -4.80 16.88
C ALA A 31 23.08 -5.30 16.44
N HIS A 32 23.95 -5.65 17.40
CA HIS A 32 25.26 -6.22 17.09
C HIS A 32 25.14 -7.62 16.45
N ARG A 33 24.19 -8.45 16.89
CA ARG A 33 23.90 -9.74 16.25
C ARG A 33 23.48 -9.58 14.80
N ALA A 34 22.60 -8.62 14.50
CA ALA A 34 22.18 -8.34 13.13
C ALA A 34 23.37 -7.94 12.23
N ILE A 35 24.26 -7.05 12.70
CA ILE A 35 25.47 -6.68 11.96
C ILE A 35 26.38 -7.90 11.75
N TYR A 36 26.51 -8.77 12.75
CA TYR A 36 27.34 -9.98 12.64
C TYR A 36 26.78 -10.97 11.62
N ILE A 37 25.46 -11.20 11.61
CA ILE A 37 24.78 -12.06 10.63
C ILE A 37 25.06 -11.55 9.22
N LEU A 38 24.84 -10.25 8.98
CA LEU A 38 25.10 -9.62 7.67
C LEU A 38 26.58 -9.65 7.30
N SER A 39 27.48 -9.49 8.27
CA SER A 39 28.92 -9.55 8.04
C SER A 39 29.38 -10.94 7.60
N CYS A 40 28.75 -12.00 8.12
CA CYS A 40 29.00 -13.37 7.70
C CYS A 40 28.59 -13.59 6.23
N LEU A 41 27.42 -13.06 5.84
CA LEU A 41 26.94 -13.13 4.45
C LEU A 41 27.89 -12.41 3.49
N GLY A 42 28.22 -11.14 3.78
CA GLY A 42 29.09 -10.34 2.93
C GLY A 42 30.52 -10.90 2.83
N SER A 43 31.02 -11.55 3.88
CA SER A 43 32.36 -12.16 3.88
C SER A 43 32.41 -13.58 3.31
N ASN A 44 31.27 -14.17 2.93
CA ASN A 44 31.11 -15.59 2.59
C ASN A 44 31.62 -16.55 3.69
N ILE A 45 31.41 -16.21 4.95
CA ILE A 45 31.78 -17.03 6.11
C ILE A 45 30.53 -17.77 6.60
N LYS A 46 30.65 -19.07 6.92
CA LYS A 46 29.56 -19.82 7.55
C LYS A 46 29.19 -19.18 8.88
N TYR A 47 27.90 -18.96 9.10
CA TYR A 47 27.43 -18.39 10.36
C TYR A 47 27.78 -19.30 11.54
N SER A 48 28.30 -18.70 12.61
CA SER A 48 28.51 -19.33 13.91
C SER A 48 27.77 -18.54 14.99
N SER A 49 27.57 -19.13 16.17
CA SER A 49 26.91 -18.43 17.28
C SER A 49 27.63 -17.13 17.64
N PHE A 50 26.87 -16.05 17.83
CA PHE A 50 27.41 -14.74 18.18
C PHE A 50 28.14 -14.79 19.55
N GLY A 51 29.44 -14.54 19.53
CA GLY A 51 30.32 -14.72 20.70
C GLY A 51 31.00 -13.46 21.23
N GLY A 52 30.68 -12.25 20.74
CA GLY A 52 31.30 -11.03 21.25
C GLY A 52 31.37 -9.86 20.25
N PRO A 53 32.21 -8.83 20.53
CA PRO A 53 32.25 -7.60 19.76
C PRO A 53 32.74 -7.83 18.33
N ILE A 54 32.13 -7.11 17.39
CA ILE A 54 32.38 -7.24 15.95
C ILE A 54 33.70 -6.55 15.62
N SER A 55 34.61 -7.26 14.95
CA SER A 55 35.90 -6.71 14.57
C SER A 55 35.77 -5.79 13.34
N ARG A 56 36.45 -4.63 13.36
CA ARG A 56 36.49 -3.69 12.22
C ARG A 56 36.94 -4.35 10.90
N PRO A 57 37.95 -5.24 10.87
CA PRO A 57 38.34 -5.93 9.64
C PRO A 57 37.22 -6.80 9.06
N LEU A 58 36.40 -7.44 9.89
CA LEU A 58 35.27 -8.26 9.44
C LEU A 58 34.23 -7.38 8.74
N VAL A 59 33.92 -6.21 9.29
CA VAL A 59 33.00 -5.23 8.69
C VAL A 59 33.52 -4.76 7.33
N LEU A 60 34.82 -4.43 7.23
CA LEU A 60 35.42 -4.00 5.96
C LEU A 60 35.43 -5.10 4.90
N ARG A 61 35.74 -6.34 5.31
CA ARG A 61 35.69 -7.50 4.43
C ARG A 61 34.27 -7.76 3.93
N ALA A 62 33.27 -7.69 4.81
CA ALA A 62 31.87 -7.87 4.44
C ALA A 62 31.40 -6.79 3.46
N ARG A 63 31.74 -5.52 3.71
CA ARG A 63 31.47 -4.40 2.80
C ARG A 63 32.04 -4.65 1.40
N GLN A 64 33.29 -5.10 1.33
CA GLN A 64 33.92 -5.36 0.05
C GLN A 64 33.26 -6.54 -0.68
N GLY A 65 32.95 -7.62 0.03
CA GLY A 65 32.27 -8.77 -0.56
C GLY A 65 30.87 -8.45 -1.06
N PHE A 66 30.08 -7.65 -0.33
CA PHE A 66 28.79 -7.15 -0.83
C PHE A 66 28.96 -6.33 -2.11
N LYS A 67 29.95 -5.43 -2.18
CA LYS A 67 30.22 -4.64 -3.39
C LYS A 67 30.57 -5.52 -4.59
N GLU A 68 31.34 -6.58 -4.38
CA GLU A 68 31.72 -7.53 -5.43
C GLU A 68 30.53 -8.36 -5.91
N GLN A 69 29.69 -8.84 -4.99
CA GLN A 69 28.47 -9.58 -5.33
C GLN A 69 27.43 -8.71 -6.04
N ILE A 70 27.26 -7.44 -5.64
CA ILE A 70 26.35 -6.52 -6.34
C ILE A 70 26.88 -6.21 -7.74
N ARG A 71 28.20 -6.05 -7.92
CA ARG A 71 28.80 -5.86 -9.24
C ARG A 71 28.55 -7.03 -10.18
N SER A 72 28.60 -8.27 -9.70
CA SER A 72 28.33 -9.44 -10.55
C SER A 72 26.87 -9.52 -11.01
N LEU A 73 25.94 -9.00 -10.20
CA LEU A 73 24.51 -8.96 -10.52
C LEU A 73 24.12 -7.89 -11.53
N ARG A 74 24.97 -6.88 -11.82
CA ARG A 74 24.66 -5.79 -12.76
C ARG A 74 24.22 -6.26 -14.14
N SER A 75 24.80 -7.36 -14.63
CA SER A 75 24.41 -7.97 -15.91
C SER A 75 22.99 -8.56 -15.85
N ALA A 76 22.62 -9.19 -14.75
CA ALA A 76 21.28 -9.73 -14.52
C ALA A 76 20.23 -8.61 -14.45
N PHE A 77 20.57 -7.48 -13.80
CA PHE A 77 19.75 -6.26 -13.80
C PHE A 77 19.46 -5.73 -15.21
N ALA A 78 20.49 -5.64 -16.05
CA ALA A 78 20.34 -5.16 -17.43
C ALA A 78 19.45 -6.09 -18.27
N SER A 79 19.44 -7.39 -17.96
CA SER A 79 18.61 -8.38 -18.65
C SER A 79 17.18 -8.51 -18.10
N GLY A 80 16.84 -7.85 -16.99
CA GLY A 80 15.54 -7.98 -16.33
C GLY A 80 15.28 -9.33 -15.63
N CYS A 81 16.27 -10.23 -15.58
CA CYS A 81 16.16 -11.56 -14.95
C CYS A 81 16.57 -11.55 -13.47
N LEU A 82 15.97 -10.67 -12.67
CA LEU A 82 16.19 -10.68 -11.23
C LEU A 82 15.53 -11.89 -10.58
N LYS A 83 16.17 -12.36 -9.51
CA LYS A 83 15.63 -13.42 -8.65
C LYS A 83 15.46 -12.87 -7.25
N GLU A 84 14.57 -13.49 -6.49
CA GLU A 84 14.31 -13.19 -5.09
C GLU A 84 15.60 -13.16 -4.24
N GLU A 85 16.55 -14.07 -4.51
CA GLU A 85 17.82 -14.12 -3.78
C GLU A 85 18.70 -12.89 -4.02
N SER A 86 18.66 -12.34 -5.24
CA SER A 86 19.40 -11.13 -5.61
C SER A 86 18.82 -9.89 -4.91
N VAL A 87 17.49 -9.82 -4.80
CA VAL A 87 16.79 -8.76 -4.06
C VAL A 87 17.16 -8.83 -2.58
N ALA A 88 17.05 -10.01 -1.97
CA ALA A 88 17.40 -10.20 -0.56
C ALA A 88 18.86 -9.85 -0.26
N LEU A 89 19.77 -10.13 -1.19
CA LEU A 89 21.18 -9.77 -1.04
C LEU A 89 21.40 -8.24 -1.02
N ILE A 90 20.71 -7.50 -1.87
CA ILE A 90 20.79 -6.03 -1.91
C ILE A 90 20.14 -5.44 -0.66
N CYS A 91 19.01 -5.97 -0.22
CA CYS A 91 18.38 -5.58 1.04
C CYS A 91 19.32 -5.82 2.22
N CYS A 92 20.03 -6.96 2.27
CA CYS A 92 21.08 -7.24 3.26
C CYS A 92 22.22 -6.22 3.22
N ALA A 93 22.74 -5.90 2.04
CA ALA A 93 23.83 -4.93 1.88
C ALA A 93 23.39 -3.51 2.30
N SER A 94 22.18 -3.11 1.92
CA SER A 94 21.57 -1.84 2.31
C SER A 94 21.34 -1.75 3.82
N LEU A 95 20.83 -2.83 4.43
CA LEU A 95 20.64 -2.94 5.88
C LEU A 95 21.97 -2.84 6.63
N PHE A 96 22.99 -3.54 6.13
CA PHE A 96 24.34 -3.52 6.70
C PHE A 96 24.93 -2.11 6.68
N GLU A 97 24.93 -1.43 5.53
CA GLU A 97 25.44 -0.06 5.44
C GLU A 97 24.62 0.93 6.27
N SER A 98 23.29 0.75 6.32
CA SER A 98 22.41 1.54 7.17
C SER A 98 22.80 1.46 8.65
N MET A 99 23.20 0.28 9.11
CA MET A 99 23.59 0.04 10.51
C MET A 99 25.04 0.48 10.82
N THR A 100 25.96 0.39 9.86
CA THR A 100 27.38 0.68 10.09
C THR A 100 27.79 2.11 9.79
N SER A 101 27.19 2.72 8.76
CA SER A 101 27.60 4.02 8.21
C SER A 101 26.45 5.02 8.12
N GLY A 102 25.23 4.60 8.42
CA GLY A 102 24.04 5.44 8.44
C GLY A 102 23.11 5.15 7.25
N TYR A 103 21.86 5.56 7.40
CA TYR A 103 20.77 5.28 6.45
C TYR A 103 21.02 5.82 5.04
N SER A 104 21.75 6.93 4.89
CA SER A 104 22.09 7.49 3.57
C SER A 104 22.93 6.53 2.74
N SER A 105 23.91 5.88 3.36
CA SER A 105 24.74 4.86 2.71
C SER A 105 23.94 3.62 2.34
N GLY A 106 22.96 3.24 3.16
CA GLY A 106 22.03 2.15 2.81
C GLY A 106 21.16 2.44 1.60
N LEU A 107 20.70 3.69 1.43
CA LEU A 107 19.94 4.12 0.27
C LEU A 107 20.81 4.14 -1.00
N GLU A 108 22.04 4.64 -0.90
CA GLU A 108 23.00 4.68 -2.00
C GLU A 108 23.31 3.30 -2.57
N VAL A 109 23.38 2.25 -1.72
CA VAL A 109 23.57 0.86 -2.19
C VAL A 109 22.43 0.43 -3.12
N ILE A 110 21.19 0.77 -2.79
CA ILE A 110 20.02 0.39 -3.61
C ILE A 110 20.01 1.21 -4.91
N GLU A 111 20.26 2.52 -4.81
CA GLU A 111 20.30 3.44 -5.95
C GLU A 111 21.41 3.08 -6.95
N GLU A 112 22.58 2.64 -6.46
CA GLU A 112 23.69 2.16 -7.29
C GLU A 112 23.43 0.77 -7.89
N ALA A 113 22.81 -0.13 -7.13
CA ALA A 113 22.51 -1.48 -7.59
C ALA A 113 21.40 -1.50 -8.66
N CYS A 114 20.41 -0.64 -8.49
CA CYS A 114 19.23 -0.58 -9.34
C CYS A 114 18.90 0.88 -9.66
N PRO A 115 19.25 1.39 -10.85
CA PRO A 115 18.84 2.74 -11.27
C PRO A 115 17.32 2.88 -11.49
N PHE A 116 16.52 1.89 -11.07
CA PHE A 116 15.07 1.78 -11.27
C PHE A 116 14.70 2.17 -12.71
N SER A 117 15.33 1.49 -13.67
CA SER A 117 14.90 1.52 -15.07
C SER A 117 13.51 0.86 -15.16
N GLU A 118 12.78 1.09 -16.25
CA GLU A 118 11.36 0.72 -16.50
C GLU A 118 11.16 -0.82 -16.59
N SER A 119 11.55 -1.55 -15.55
CA SER A 119 11.46 -2.99 -15.46
C SER A 119 10.29 -3.33 -14.53
N HIS A 120 9.22 -3.88 -15.09
CA HIS A 120 7.98 -4.17 -14.38
C HIS A 120 7.94 -5.57 -13.74
N THR A 121 9.07 -6.11 -13.28
CA THR A 121 9.06 -7.43 -12.62
C THR A 121 8.70 -7.31 -11.15
N LEU A 122 8.12 -8.38 -10.60
CA LEU A 122 7.68 -8.45 -9.21
C LEU A 122 8.84 -8.25 -8.23
N GLU A 123 10.01 -8.75 -8.57
CA GLU A 123 11.24 -8.63 -7.77
C GLU A 123 11.71 -7.18 -7.67
N PHE A 124 11.58 -6.39 -8.74
CA PHE A 124 11.86 -4.95 -8.68
C PHE A 124 10.84 -4.20 -7.81
N GLU A 125 9.56 -4.61 -7.84
CA GLU A 125 8.54 -4.04 -6.97
C GLU A 125 8.82 -4.36 -5.49
N GLU A 126 9.28 -5.56 -5.16
CA GLU A 126 9.70 -5.93 -3.80
C GLU A 126 10.87 -5.08 -3.30
N LEU A 127 11.90 -4.93 -4.13
CA LEU A 127 13.04 -4.06 -3.83
C LEU A 127 12.58 -2.61 -3.64
N TRP A 128 11.66 -2.14 -4.46
CA TRP A 128 11.06 -0.81 -4.35
C TRP A 128 10.31 -0.64 -3.02
N MET A 129 9.50 -1.62 -2.61
CA MET A 129 8.81 -1.60 -1.34
C MET A 129 9.77 -1.51 -0.15
N TYR A 130 10.91 -2.20 -0.21
CA TYR A 130 11.95 -2.11 0.81
C TYR A 130 12.60 -0.72 0.84
N TYR A 131 12.96 -0.18 -0.33
CA TYR A 131 13.52 1.17 -0.46
C TYR A 131 12.57 2.23 0.13
N ILE A 132 11.28 2.15 -0.19
CA ILE A 132 10.25 3.04 0.34
C ILE A 132 10.10 2.91 1.87
N LYS A 133 10.12 1.69 2.41
CA LYS A 133 10.11 1.44 3.87
C LYS A 133 11.31 2.11 4.55
N LEU A 134 12.49 2.05 3.94
CA LEU A 134 13.70 2.68 4.46
C LEU A 134 13.63 4.21 4.42
N LEU A 135 13.08 4.79 3.34
CA LEU A 135 12.80 6.22 3.26
C LEU A 135 11.83 6.66 4.35
N GLN A 136 10.70 5.96 4.51
CA GLN A 136 9.67 6.26 5.50
C GLN A 136 10.22 6.27 6.94
N LYS A 137 11.07 5.31 7.29
CA LYS A 137 11.67 5.21 8.63
C LYS A 137 12.56 6.40 8.96
N ASN A 138 13.18 7.02 7.95
CA ASN A 138 14.19 8.07 8.13
C ASN A 138 13.73 9.45 7.64
N LEU A 139 12.41 9.65 7.46
CA LEU A 139 11.85 10.89 6.92
C LEU A 139 12.26 12.15 7.70
N ASN A 140 12.37 12.06 9.02
CA ASN A 140 12.74 13.21 9.87
C ASN A 140 14.17 13.73 9.61
N GLN A 141 15.02 12.91 9.00
CA GLN A 141 16.44 13.23 8.78
C GLN A 141 16.75 13.52 7.31
N LEU A 142 15.80 13.25 6.41
CA LEU A 142 15.94 13.43 4.97
C LEU A 142 15.24 14.73 4.51
N SER A 143 15.75 15.36 3.46
CA SER A 143 15.11 16.54 2.87
C SER A 143 13.98 16.14 1.91
N LEU A 144 12.91 16.94 1.87
CA LEU A 144 11.79 16.75 0.92
C LEU A 144 12.28 16.67 -0.54
N SER A 145 13.28 17.48 -0.90
CA SER A 145 13.87 17.53 -2.24
C SER A 145 14.49 16.21 -2.68
N ARG A 146 15.00 15.39 -1.74
CA ARG A 146 15.58 14.08 -2.03
C ARG A 146 14.51 13.01 -2.13
N VAL A 147 13.52 13.01 -1.23
CA VAL A 147 12.56 11.90 -1.08
C VAL A 147 11.41 12.00 -2.09
N TRP A 148 10.94 13.22 -2.39
CA TRP A 148 9.77 13.43 -3.25
C TRP A 148 9.94 12.90 -4.68
N PRO A 149 11.05 13.18 -5.40
CA PRO A 149 11.23 12.68 -6.76
C PRO A 149 11.27 11.15 -6.83
N SER A 150 11.89 10.50 -5.85
CA SER A 150 11.95 9.04 -5.76
C SER A 150 10.55 8.45 -5.55
N ILE A 151 9.76 8.97 -4.60
CA ILE A 151 8.39 8.47 -4.39
C ILE A 151 7.51 8.70 -5.62
N LEU A 152 7.62 9.87 -6.26
CA LEU A 152 6.86 10.17 -7.48
C LEU A 152 7.21 9.19 -8.60
N LYS A 153 8.51 8.89 -8.80
CA LYS A 153 8.95 7.85 -9.74
C LYS A 153 8.33 6.50 -9.40
N GLY A 154 8.29 6.13 -8.11
CA GLY A 154 7.66 4.89 -7.66
C GLY A 154 6.17 4.77 -7.97
N VAL A 155 5.41 5.84 -7.74
CA VAL A 155 3.99 5.89 -8.10
C VAL A 155 3.81 5.80 -9.62
N GLN A 156 4.72 6.40 -10.38
CA GLN A 156 4.70 6.36 -11.84
C GLN A 156 5.15 5.02 -12.43
N THR A 157 6.00 4.25 -11.75
CA THR A 157 6.41 2.92 -12.23
C THR A 157 5.44 1.82 -11.75
N TYR A 158 4.88 1.98 -10.54
CA TYR A 158 4.00 1.00 -9.88
C TYR A 158 2.68 1.64 -9.40
N PRO A 159 1.74 1.93 -10.31
CA PRO A 159 0.50 2.67 -10.00
C PRO A 159 -0.49 1.90 -9.10
N TYR A 160 -0.29 0.60 -8.90
CA TYR A 160 -1.15 -0.22 -8.04
C TYR A 160 -0.56 -0.45 -6.65
N ASN A 161 0.66 0.03 -6.37
CA ASN A 161 1.33 -0.23 -5.10
C ASN A 161 0.88 0.75 -4.01
N PRO A 162 0.19 0.29 -2.94
CA PRO A 162 -0.34 1.18 -1.91
C PRO A 162 0.75 1.83 -1.05
N LYS A 163 1.93 1.21 -0.90
CA LYS A 163 3.02 1.76 -0.05
C LYS A 163 3.60 3.04 -0.64
N SER A 164 3.68 3.13 -1.97
CA SER A 164 4.12 4.35 -2.67
C SER A 164 3.16 5.52 -2.39
N TYR A 165 1.85 5.29 -2.50
CA TYR A 165 0.84 6.31 -2.18
C TYR A 165 0.83 6.69 -0.70
N ALA A 166 0.92 5.70 0.21
CA ALA A 166 1.01 5.95 1.64
C ALA A 166 2.20 6.86 1.99
N SER A 167 3.37 6.59 1.40
CA SER A 167 4.57 7.43 1.58
C SER A 167 4.37 8.85 1.09
N MET A 168 3.73 9.00 -0.07
CA MET A 168 3.43 10.30 -0.65
C MET A 168 2.49 11.10 0.26
N LEU A 169 1.48 10.46 0.87
CA LEU A 169 0.62 11.10 1.85
C LEU A 169 1.37 11.47 3.13
N THR A 170 2.16 10.57 3.70
CA THR A 170 2.96 10.85 4.91
C THR A 170 3.86 12.06 4.69
N LEU A 171 4.56 12.13 3.56
CA LEU A 171 5.35 13.30 3.19
C LEU A 171 4.52 14.58 3.11
N SER A 172 3.34 14.51 2.48
CA SER A 172 2.49 15.70 2.33
C SER A 172 2.01 16.24 3.68
N CYS A 173 1.74 15.37 4.66
CA CYS A 173 1.35 15.74 6.00
C CYS A 173 2.52 16.38 6.75
N LEU A 174 3.74 15.85 6.59
CA LEU A 174 4.94 16.38 7.25
C LEU A 174 5.38 17.75 6.70
N TYR A 175 5.31 17.95 5.38
CA TYR A 175 5.83 19.15 4.73
C TYR A 175 4.75 20.13 4.24
N SER A 176 3.47 19.87 4.54
CA SER A 176 2.33 20.78 4.30
C SER A 176 2.23 21.32 2.86
N VAL A 177 2.29 20.44 1.86
CA VAL A 177 2.13 20.82 0.44
C VAL A 177 0.82 20.26 -0.17
N PRO A 178 -0.37 20.71 0.29
CA PRO A 178 -1.62 20.04 -0.03
C PRO A 178 -2.06 20.19 -1.48
N ASN A 179 -1.82 21.35 -2.10
CA ASN A 179 -2.24 21.59 -3.48
C ASN A 179 -1.38 20.83 -4.48
N ASN A 180 -0.06 20.75 -4.25
CA ASN A 180 0.83 19.96 -5.10
C ASN A 180 0.47 18.46 -5.03
N LEU A 181 0.15 17.96 -3.83
CA LEU A 181 -0.29 16.58 -3.67
C LEU A 181 -1.59 16.31 -4.43
N ARG A 182 -2.60 17.19 -4.33
CA ARG A 182 -3.85 17.08 -5.08
C ARG A 182 -3.61 16.98 -6.58
N LEU A 183 -2.79 17.89 -7.12
CA LEU A 183 -2.45 17.91 -8.54
C LEU A 183 -1.70 16.64 -8.97
N THR A 184 -0.79 16.16 -8.12
CA THR A 184 0.00 14.96 -8.40
C THR A 184 -0.88 13.71 -8.40
N LEU A 185 -1.76 13.56 -7.40
CA LEU A 185 -2.73 12.47 -7.31
C LEU A 185 -3.71 12.47 -8.49
N ASP A 186 -4.15 13.66 -8.91
CA ASP A 186 -5.03 13.81 -10.07
C ASP A 186 -4.36 13.36 -11.36
N LYS A 187 -3.12 13.78 -11.59
CA LYS A 187 -2.32 13.32 -12.73
C LYS A 187 -2.12 11.80 -12.73
N CYS A 188 -1.83 11.23 -11.57
CA CYS A 188 -1.65 9.78 -11.44
C CYS A 188 -2.96 9.02 -11.71
N SER A 189 -4.09 9.52 -11.19
CA SER A 189 -5.42 8.92 -11.41
C SER A 189 -5.89 9.03 -12.86
N GLN A 190 -5.52 10.11 -13.56
CA GLN A 190 -5.82 10.29 -14.98
C GLN A 190 -4.99 9.38 -15.87
N ARG A 191 -3.73 9.12 -15.50
CA ARG A 191 -2.85 8.25 -16.28
C ARG A 191 -3.24 6.78 -16.10
N ASP A 192 -3.40 6.35 -14.85
CA ASP A 192 -3.72 4.97 -14.48
C ASP A 192 -4.90 4.95 -13.50
N PRO A 193 -6.15 4.89 -14.00
CA PRO A 193 -7.33 4.88 -13.14
C PRO A 193 -7.33 3.62 -12.27
N SER A 194 -7.24 3.82 -10.95
CA SER A 194 -7.20 2.73 -9.98
C SER A 194 -8.00 3.07 -8.72
N ILE A 195 -8.62 2.05 -8.15
CA ILE A 195 -9.32 2.16 -6.86
C ILE A 195 -8.31 2.54 -5.76
N VAL A 196 -7.08 2.04 -5.83
CA VAL A 196 -6.01 2.35 -4.87
C VAL A 196 -5.72 3.86 -4.86
N ALA A 197 -5.45 4.46 -6.02
CA ALA A 197 -5.18 5.89 -6.13
C ALA A 197 -6.36 6.73 -5.62
N LEU A 198 -7.59 6.32 -5.94
CA LEU A 198 -8.79 6.99 -5.47
C LEU A 198 -8.94 6.93 -3.95
N LEU A 199 -8.77 5.75 -3.33
CA LEU A 199 -8.89 5.59 -1.88
C LEU A 199 -7.87 6.46 -1.13
N PHE A 200 -6.64 6.53 -1.63
CA PHE A 200 -5.62 7.42 -1.06
C PHE A 200 -5.97 8.90 -1.27
N ALA A 201 -6.47 9.30 -2.44
CA ALA A 201 -6.95 10.66 -2.67
C ALA A 201 -8.11 11.04 -1.74
N LEU A 202 -9.08 10.15 -1.54
CA LEU A 202 -10.19 10.33 -0.61
C LEU A 202 -9.70 10.44 0.83
N SER A 203 -8.79 9.56 1.25
CA SER A 203 -8.22 9.59 2.61
C SER A 203 -7.53 10.91 2.94
N PHE A 204 -6.93 11.55 1.93
CA PHE A 204 -6.28 12.85 2.09
C PHE A 204 -7.26 14.02 2.20
N GLU A 205 -8.41 13.95 1.54
CA GLU A 205 -9.43 14.99 1.59
C GLU A 205 -10.35 14.85 2.81
N TRP A 206 -10.44 13.65 3.39
CA TRP A 206 -11.34 13.35 4.49
C TRP A 206 -11.13 14.22 5.74
N SER A 207 -9.87 14.53 6.06
CA SER A 207 -9.51 15.32 7.24
C SER A 207 -9.70 16.83 7.05
N LYS A 208 -10.06 17.28 5.85
CA LYS A 208 -10.07 18.70 5.49
C LYS A 208 -11.49 19.25 5.41
N ALA A 209 -11.81 20.18 6.30
CA ALA A 209 -13.06 20.92 6.29
C ALA A 209 -13.30 21.60 4.92
N GLY A 210 -14.54 21.53 4.42
CA GLY A 210 -14.94 22.15 3.15
C GLY A 210 -14.57 21.36 1.88
N SER A 211 -14.03 20.14 2.00
CA SER A 211 -13.63 19.33 0.84
C SER A 211 -14.78 18.52 0.19
N TYR A 212 -16.04 18.82 0.52
CA TYR A 212 -17.22 18.09 0.01
C TYR A 212 -17.26 18.05 -1.52
N ASN A 213 -17.20 19.21 -2.18
CA ASN A 213 -17.21 19.31 -3.64
C ASN A 213 -16.06 18.53 -4.27
N ARG A 214 -14.90 18.51 -3.59
CA ARG A 214 -13.72 17.79 -4.05
C ARG A 214 -13.91 16.28 -3.93
N ILE A 215 -14.39 15.78 -2.80
CA ILE A 215 -14.69 14.37 -2.59
C ILE A 215 -15.73 13.89 -3.61
N HIS A 216 -16.79 14.67 -3.82
CA HIS A 216 -17.81 14.37 -4.83
C HIS A 216 -17.18 14.33 -6.25
N SER A 217 -16.32 15.29 -6.60
CA SER A 217 -15.61 15.29 -7.89
C SER A 217 -14.69 14.08 -8.07
N LEU A 218 -14.09 13.57 -6.98
CA LEU A 218 -13.23 12.37 -7.02
C LEU A 218 -14.07 11.13 -7.32
N PHE A 219 -15.23 10.97 -6.68
CA PHE A 219 -16.16 9.88 -6.97
C PHE A 219 -16.69 9.94 -8.39
N GLU A 220 -17.24 11.08 -8.83
CA GLU A 220 -17.80 11.21 -10.17
C GLU A 220 -16.75 10.99 -11.27
N ARG A 221 -15.53 11.49 -11.08
CA ARG A 221 -14.43 11.24 -12.02
C ARG A 221 -14.03 9.77 -12.07
N ALA A 222 -14.01 9.08 -10.94
CA ALA A 222 -13.74 7.64 -10.91
C ALA A 222 -14.86 6.84 -11.59
N LEU A 223 -16.12 7.24 -11.40
CA LEU A 223 -17.28 6.60 -12.01
C LEU A 223 -17.44 6.87 -13.51
N ALA A 224 -16.73 7.88 -14.04
CA ALA A 224 -16.63 8.11 -15.49
C ALA A 224 -15.77 7.06 -16.21
N ASP A 225 -14.98 6.26 -15.48
CA ASP A 225 -14.21 5.15 -16.04
C ASP A 225 -15.04 3.86 -16.03
N ASP A 226 -15.20 3.24 -17.20
CA ASP A 226 -16.00 2.02 -17.42
C ASP A 226 -15.58 0.83 -16.54
N LYS A 227 -14.29 0.72 -16.19
CA LYS A 227 -13.78 -0.36 -15.34
C LYS A 227 -14.11 -0.09 -13.88
N LEU A 228 -13.90 1.14 -13.42
CA LEU A 228 -14.13 1.53 -12.04
C LEU A 228 -15.63 1.61 -11.71
N GLN A 229 -16.48 1.96 -12.67
CA GLN A 229 -17.94 1.98 -12.50
C GLN A 229 -18.51 0.60 -12.11
N LYS A 230 -17.83 -0.49 -12.46
CA LYS A 230 -18.23 -1.86 -12.08
C LYS A 230 -17.74 -2.27 -10.70
N SER A 231 -17.00 -1.39 -10.01
CA SER A 231 -16.50 -1.64 -8.66
C SER A 231 -17.60 -1.42 -7.63
N VAL A 232 -18.05 -2.54 -7.04
CA VAL A 232 -18.99 -2.52 -5.90
C VAL A 232 -18.44 -1.68 -4.74
N LEU A 233 -17.14 -1.80 -4.44
CA LEU A 233 -16.52 -1.08 -3.31
C LEU A 233 -16.65 0.44 -3.48
N LEU A 234 -16.44 0.94 -4.71
CA LEU A 234 -16.54 2.36 -5.03
C LEU A 234 -17.93 2.91 -4.74
N TRP A 235 -18.97 2.23 -5.22
CA TRP A 235 -20.35 2.62 -4.98
C TRP A 235 -20.73 2.58 -3.51
N ARG A 236 -20.30 1.55 -2.77
CA ARG A 236 -20.57 1.45 -1.32
C ARG A 236 -19.92 2.59 -0.55
N CYS A 237 -18.67 2.93 -0.86
CA CYS A 237 -17.97 4.08 -0.27
C CYS A 237 -18.70 5.39 -0.58
N TYR A 238 -19.15 5.56 -1.83
CA TYR A 238 -19.84 6.79 -2.24
C TYR A 238 -21.21 6.93 -1.57
N LEU A 239 -22.00 5.85 -1.53
CA LEU A 239 -23.28 5.82 -0.85
C LEU A 239 -23.14 6.09 0.65
N ALA A 240 -22.17 5.45 1.32
CA ALA A 240 -21.91 5.70 2.74
C ALA A 240 -21.50 7.16 3.00
N TYR A 241 -20.65 7.73 2.13
CA TYR A 241 -20.26 9.13 2.24
C TYR A 241 -21.45 10.09 2.15
N GLU A 242 -22.29 9.93 1.14
CA GLU A 242 -23.45 10.83 0.94
C GLU A 242 -24.51 10.65 2.05
N ALA A 243 -24.72 9.42 2.52
CA ALA A 243 -25.74 9.13 3.54
C ALA A 243 -25.30 9.52 4.96
N GLU A 244 -24.07 9.21 5.37
CA GLU A 244 -23.63 9.31 6.77
C GLU A 244 -22.84 10.58 7.08
N ILE A 245 -22.16 11.16 6.08
CA ILE A 245 -21.19 12.23 6.32
C ILE A 245 -21.65 13.53 5.71
N ALA A 246 -22.03 13.50 4.43
CA ALA A 246 -22.66 14.65 3.80
C ALA A 246 -24.09 14.87 4.28
N CYS A 247 -24.72 13.83 4.85
CA CYS A 247 -26.13 13.80 5.27
C CYS A 247 -27.09 14.25 4.15
N ASN A 248 -26.74 13.98 2.89
CA ASN A 248 -27.52 14.36 1.73
C ASN A 248 -28.30 13.15 1.21
N THR A 249 -29.46 12.91 1.82
CA THR A 249 -30.35 11.80 1.50
C THR A 249 -30.77 11.77 0.03
N SER A 250 -30.98 12.94 -0.58
CA SER A 250 -31.35 13.04 -1.99
C SER A 250 -30.22 12.57 -2.92
N ALA A 251 -28.97 12.92 -2.59
CA ALA A 251 -27.79 12.50 -3.35
C ALA A 251 -27.52 11.02 -3.12
N ALA A 252 -27.57 10.55 -1.87
CA ALA A 252 -27.45 9.14 -1.52
C ALA A 252 -28.46 8.28 -2.29
N ARG A 253 -29.72 8.73 -2.39
CA ARG A 253 -30.76 8.08 -3.21
C ARG A 253 -30.34 7.97 -4.68
N ARG A 254 -29.91 9.07 -5.31
CA ARG A 254 -29.45 9.05 -6.72
C ARG A 254 -28.25 8.12 -6.92
N VAL A 255 -27.30 8.13 -5.99
CA VAL A 255 -26.12 7.27 -6.02
C VAL A 255 -26.52 5.80 -5.90
N PHE A 256 -27.43 5.46 -4.99
CA PHE A 256 -27.94 4.10 -4.83
C PHE A 256 -28.57 3.55 -6.11
N PHE A 257 -29.49 4.30 -6.73
CA PHE A 257 -30.12 3.88 -7.99
C PHE A 257 -29.10 3.69 -9.12
N ARG A 258 -28.12 4.60 -9.25
CA ARG A 258 -27.02 4.41 -10.23
C ARG A 258 -26.20 3.17 -9.92
N ALA A 259 -25.93 2.91 -8.64
CA ALA A 259 -25.11 1.81 -8.19
C ALA A 259 -25.73 0.44 -8.49
N ILE A 260 -27.04 0.26 -8.24
CA ILE A 260 -27.74 -1.00 -8.53
C ILE A 260 -27.84 -1.30 -10.03
N HIS A 261 -27.88 -0.26 -10.87
CA HIS A 261 -27.82 -0.43 -12.32
C HIS A 261 -26.41 -0.82 -12.79
N ALA A 262 -25.36 -0.24 -12.20
CA ALA A 262 -23.98 -0.53 -12.56
C ALA A 262 -23.49 -1.88 -12.01
N CYS A 263 -23.94 -2.28 -10.82
CA CYS A 263 -23.51 -3.48 -10.10
C CYS A 263 -24.69 -4.30 -9.56
N PRO A 264 -25.60 -4.79 -10.42
CA PRO A 264 -26.84 -5.46 -10.01
C PRO A 264 -26.63 -6.74 -9.20
N TRP A 265 -25.50 -7.44 -9.40
CA TRP A 265 -25.18 -8.71 -8.74
C TRP A 265 -24.80 -8.60 -7.26
N SER A 266 -24.55 -7.38 -6.75
CA SER A 266 -24.03 -7.21 -5.39
C SER A 266 -25.14 -7.13 -4.35
N LYS A 267 -25.49 -8.27 -3.74
CA LYS A 267 -26.45 -8.31 -2.61
C LYS A 267 -26.11 -7.31 -1.50
N ARG A 268 -24.82 -7.13 -1.18
CA ARG A 268 -24.41 -6.17 -0.14
C ARG A 268 -24.75 -4.72 -0.50
N LEU A 269 -24.64 -4.35 -1.76
CA LEU A 269 -24.97 -2.99 -2.21
C LEU A 269 -26.47 -2.69 -2.08
N TRP A 270 -27.31 -3.67 -2.42
CA TRP A 270 -28.77 -3.60 -2.19
C TRP A 270 -29.10 -3.41 -0.72
N LEU A 271 -28.52 -4.25 0.16
CA LEU A 271 -28.75 -4.17 1.60
C LEU A 271 -28.26 -2.85 2.21
N ASP A 272 -27.11 -2.33 1.76
CA ASP A 272 -26.62 -1.02 2.21
C ASP A 272 -27.63 0.10 1.87
N GLY A 273 -28.26 0.03 0.69
CA GLY A 273 -29.30 0.97 0.29
C GLY A 273 -30.53 0.89 1.18
N PHE A 274 -31.06 -0.31 1.42
CA PHE A 274 -32.21 -0.51 2.31
C PHE A 274 -31.93 -0.01 3.73
N GLN A 275 -30.75 -0.30 4.27
CA GLN A 275 -30.39 0.15 5.62
C GLN A 275 -30.25 1.67 5.69
N LYS A 276 -29.48 2.27 4.77
CA LYS A 276 -29.13 3.70 4.82
C LYS A 276 -30.24 4.64 4.33
N LEU A 277 -31.15 4.15 3.49
CA LEU A 277 -32.24 4.93 2.91
C LEU A 277 -33.62 4.55 3.47
N SER A 278 -33.69 3.64 4.46
CA SER A 278 -34.94 3.19 5.11
C SER A 278 -35.82 4.35 5.60
N SER A 279 -35.21 5.43 6.12
CA SER A 279 -35.93 6.60 6.62
C SER A 279 -36.48 7.53 5.53
N VAL A 280 -36.08 7.32 4.27
CA VAL A 280 -36.35 8.24 3.16
C VAL A 280 -37.17 7.57 2.05
N LEU A 281 -36.96 6.27 1.83
CA LEU A 281 -37.72 5.50 0.87
C LEU A 281 -39.07 5.10 1.47
N THR A 282 -40.11 5.24 0.66
CA THR A 282 -41.45 4.78 1.07
C THR A 282 -41.50 3.26 1.06
N MET A 283 -42.40 2.67 1.87
CA MET A 283 -42.61 1.22 1.90
C MET A 283 -42.95 0.63 0.52
N LYS A 284 -43.63 1.40 -0.33
CA LYS A 284 -43.92 1.00 -1.72
C LYS A 284 -42.63 0.90 -2.54
N GLU A 285 -41.79 1.93 -2.49
CA GLU A 285 -40.51 1.91 -3.21
C GLU A 285 -39.58 0.79 -2.72
N LEU A 286 -39.61 0.46 -1.42
CA LEU A 286 -38.86 -0.66 -0.87
C LEU A 286 -39.38 -2.01 -1.39
N SER A 287 -40.70 -2.19 -1.44
CA SER A 287 -41.33 -3.38 -2.02
C SER A 287 -40.99 -3.54 -3.51
N ASP A 288 -41.10 -2.46 -4.29
CA ASP A 288 -40.77 -2.46 -5.72
C ASP A 288 -39.29 -2.81 -5.93
N LEU A 289 -38.40 -2.24 -5.11
CA LEU A 289 -36.98 -2.56 -5.14
C LEU A 289 -36.69 -4.02 -4.75
N GLN A 290 -37.43 -4.57 -3.79
CA GLN A 290 -37.32 -5.98 -3.42
C GLN A 290 -37.72 -6.88 -4.59
N GLU A 291 -38.80 -6.56 -5.31
CA GLU A 291 -39.21 -7.30 -6.51
C GLU A 291 -38.14 -7.24 -7.61
N VAL A 292 -37.55 -6.06 -7.86
CA VAL A 292 -36.43 -5.93 -8.80
C VAL A 292 -35.23 -6.75 -8.35
N MET A 293 -34.92 -6.76 -7.05
CA MET A 293 -33.84 -7.55 -6.47
C MET A 293 -34.08 -9.06 -6.64
N HIS A 294 -35.32 -9.53 -6.44
CA HIS A 294 -35.74 -10.90 -6.72
C HIS A 294 -35.59 -11.26 -8.20
N GLY A 295 -35.99 -10.35 -9.10
CA GLY A 295 -35.80 -10.49 -10.55
C GLY A 295 -34.33 -10.57 -10.98
N LYS A 296 -33.38 -10.23 -10.11
CA LYS A 296 -31.93 -10.41 -10.30
C LYS A 296 -31.37 -11.66 -9.59
N GLU A 297 -32.24 -12.57 -9.15
CA GLU A 297 -31.89 -13.79 -8.41
C GLU A 297 -31.17 -13.51 -7.07
N LEU A 298 -31.41 -12.32 -6.50
CA LEU A 298 -30.88 -11.95 -5.18
C LEU A 298 -31.97 -12.09 -4.13
N PHE A 299 -31.88 -13.15 -3.33
CA PHE A 299 -32.90 -13.46 -2.33
C PHE A 299 -32.52 -12.93 -0.94
N ILE A 300 -33.46 -12.33 -0.22
CA ILE A 300 -33.36 -12.03 1.21
C ILE A 300 -33.97 -13.21 1.98
N ARG A 301 -33.45 -13.53 3.18
CA ARG A 301 -33.92 -14.69 3.97
C ARG A 301 -35.26 -14.46 4.64
N THR A 302 -35.63 -13.20 4.83
CA THR A 302 -36.84 -12.77 5.50
C THR A 302 -37.60 -11.95 4.48
N ASP A 303 -38.84 -12.35 4.22
CA ASP A 303 -39.73 -11.58 3.35
C ASP A 303 -40.22 -10.34 4.12
N ILE A 304 -40.43 -9.19 3.46
CA ILE A 304 -40.92 -7.98 4.15
C ILE A 304 -42.25 -8.26 4.86
N TYR A 305 -43.06 -9.18 4.32
CA TYR A 305 -44.29 -9.65 4.93
C TYR A 305 -44.09 -10.40 6.26
N GLU A 306 -42.99 -11.15 6.44
CA GLU A 306 -42.69 -11.79 7.73
C GLU A 306 -42.31 -10.76 8.80
N ILE A 307 -41.67 -9.65 8.42
CA ILE A 307 -41.34 -8.54 9.33
C ILE A 307 -42.62 -7.78 9.71
N LEU A 308 -43.50 -7.52 8.74
CA LEU A 308 -44.81 -6.89 8.98
C LEU A 308 -45.70 -7.71 9.91
N LEU A 309 -45.66 -9.05 9.79
CA LEU A 309 -46.41 -9.94 10.68
C LEU A 309 -45.84 -9.94 12.12
N GLN A 310 -44.53 -9.75 12.31
CA GLN A 310 -43.95 -9.61 13.64
C GLN A 310 -44.30 -8.28 14.33
N ASP A 311 -44.36 -7.17 13.57
CA ASP A 311 -44.71 -5.86 14.12
C ASP A 311 -46.22 -5.73 14.48
N GLU A 312 -47.11 -6.53 13.86
CA GLU A 312 -48.53 -6.59 14.22
C GLU A 312 -48.80 -7.46 15.48
N ASP A 313 -47.94 -8.44 15.76
CA ASP A 313 -48.06 -9.33 16.92
C ASP A 313 -47.49 -8.72 18.23
N ASP A 314 -46.74 -7.61 18.13
CA ASP A 314 -46.14 -6.87 19.26
C ASP A 314 -46.98 -5.64 19.73
N ILE A 315 -48.25 -5.52 19.30
CA ILE A 315 -49.25 -4.53 19.78
C ILE A 315 -50.31 -5.22 20.66
#